data_AF-A0A847PX69-F1
#
_entry.id   AF-A0A847PX69-F1
#
_cell.length_a   1.000
_cell.length_b   1.000
_cell.length_c   1.000
_cell.angle_alpha   90.00
_cell.angle_beta   90.00
_cell.angle_gamma   90.00
#
_symmetry.space_group_name_H-M   'P 1'
#
loop_
_entity.id
_entity.type
_entity.pdbx_description
1 polymer ?
#
loop_
_entity_poly.entity_id
_entity_poly.type
_entity_poly.pdbx_seq_one_letter_code
_entity_poly.pdbx_strand_id
1 'polypeptide(L)'
;MSPAALLAAGFLLSQPLLGGDAARRTESAGDDLPGRNPTAALLRSAVLPGWGQFYNEEPVKGLVLGGVELGLLALLVEEHIATERARDDFAESGDPADEDRYLSHRENRLDLIWLTSAAWLYGMLDAYVDAHLFGFVQENERFEKDIGIGAALGLRF
;
A
#
# COMPACT_ATOMS: atom_id res chain seq x y z
N MET A 1 67.88 -58.22 -11.15
CA MET A 1 66.62 -58.41 -10.42
C MET A 1 65.79 -57.14 -10.55
N SER A 2 64.58 -57.30 -11.09
CA SER A 2 63.44 -56.38 -11.28
C SER A 2 63.63 -54.99 -11.93
N PRO A 3 62.98 -54.75 -13.09
CA PRO A 3 62.68 -53.44 -13.66
C PRO A 3 61.27 -52.95 -13.25
N ALA A 4 61.04 -51.63 -13.24
CA ALA A 4 59.73 -50.98 -13.40
C ALA A 4 59.98 -49.49 -13.68
N ALA A 5 59.93 -49.06 -14.95
CA ALA A 5 58.73 -48.58 -15.65
C ALA A 5 58.46 -47.10 -15.33
N LEU A 6 58.82 -46.18 -16.26
CA LEU A 6 57.93 -45.55 -17.27
C LEU A 6 57.09 -44.43 -16.59
N LEU A 7 56.96 -43.17 -17.05
CA LEU A 7 57.27 -42.50 -18.31
C LEU A 7 57.10 -40.98 -18.14
N ALA A 8 57.89 -40.21 -18.89
CA ALA A 8 57.58 -39.00 -19.68
C ALA A 8 56.70 -37.89 -19.08
N ALA A 9 57.23 -36.66 -18.93
CA ALA A 9 57.21 -35.56 -19.93
C ALA A 9 55.78 -35.06 -20.26
N GLY A 10 55.44 -33.78 -20.24
CA GLY A 10 56.18 -32.53 -20.09
C GLY A 10 55.18 -31.38 -20.28
N PHE A 11 55.69 -30.24 -20.75
CA PHE A 11 54.97 -29.04 -21.22
C PHE A 11 54.63 -27.95 -20.18
N LEU A 12 55.50 -26.93 -20.16
CA LEU A 12 55.19 -25.53 -19.86
C LEU A 12 54.13 -24.98 -20.83
N LEU A 13 53.21 -24.14 -20.35
CA LEU A 13 52.92 -22.79 -20.90
C LEU A 13 51.78 -22.07 -20.14
N SER A 14 51.95 -20.74 -20.02
CA SER A 14 50.97 -19.65 -19.86
C SER A 14 50.18 -19.48 -18.55
N GLN A 15 50.52 -18.41 -17.80
CA GLN A 15 49.60 -17.64 -16.94
C GLN A 15 48.72 -16.73 -17.82
N PRO A 16 47.58 -16.21 -17.29
CA PRO A 16 47.63 -14.79 -16.92
C PRO A 16 46.92 -14.45 -15.59
N LEU A 17 47.57 -13.55 -14.84
CA LEU A 17 46.97 -12.69 -13.82
C LEU A 17 45.90 -11.79 -14.45
N LEU A 18 44.67 -11.81 -13.93
CA LEU A 18 43.69 -10.70 -13.89
C LEU A 18 42.31 -11.29 -13.57
N GLY A 19 41.88 -11.22 -12.31
CA GLY A 19 40.54 -11.70 -11.93
C GLY A 19 40.06 -11.37 -10.52
N GLY A 20 40.86 -10.71 -9.68
CA GLY A 20 40.51 -10.45 -8.28
C GLY A 20 39.59 -9.25 -8.05
N ASP A 21 39.61 -8.23 -8.92
CA ASP A 21 38.97 -6.94 -8.64
C ASP A 21 37.57 -6.76 -9.26
N ALA A 22 37.20 -7.62 -10.22
CA ALA A 22 35.88 -7.57 -10.85
C ALA A 22 34.79 -8.22 -9.99
N ALA A 23 35.14 -9.19 -9.16
CA ALA A 23 34.18 -9.92 -8.32
C ALA A 23 33.76 -9.13 -7.06
N ARG A 24 34.52 -8.12 -6.65
CA ARG A 24 34.28 -7.39 -5.39
C ARG A 24 33.42 -6.12 -5.56
N ARG A 25 33.11 -5.70 -6.80
CA ARG A 25 32.26 -4.51 -7.06
C ARG A 25 30.77 -4.81 -7.19
N THR A 26 30.39 -6.07 -7.32
CA THR A 26 28.98 -6.46 -7.49
C THR A 26 28.24 -6.63 -6.16
N GLU A 27 28.94 -6.70 -5.04
CA GLU A 27 28.34 -6.87 -3.70
C GLU A 27 27.94 -5.56 -3.01
N SER A 28 28.29 -4.39 -3.56
CA SER A 28 28.15 -3.09 -2.88
C SER A 28 27.13 -2.14 -3.51
N ALA A 29 26.31 -2.59 -4.45
CA ALA A 29 25.28 -1.74 -5.08
C ALA A 29 23.89 -2.39 -5.00
N GLY A 30 23.60 -3.00 -3.86
CA GLY A 30 22.22 -3.06 -3.38
C GLY A 30 21.90 -1.72 -2.75
N ASP A 31 21.61 -0.70 -3.58
CA ASP A 31 20.84 0.44 -3.08
C ASP A 31 19.49 -0.15 -2.64
N ASP A 32 19.32 -0.29 -1.33
CA ASP A 32 18.03 -0.46 -0.68
C ASP A 32 17.18 0.76 -1.07
N LEU A 33 16.53 0.69 -2.24
CA LEU A 33 15.43 1.59 -2.54
C LEU A 33 14.43 1.41 -1.40
N PRO A 34 14.09 2.47 -0.64
CA PRO A 34 13.23 2.32 0.51
C PRO A 34 11.85 1.86 0.03
N GLY A 35 11.60 0.55 0.11
CA GLY A 35 10.27 -0.01 -0.07
C GLY A 35 9.32 0.71 0.88
N ARG A 36 8.17 1.14 0.37
CA ARG A 36 7.17 1.84 1.20
C ARG A 36 6.78 0.95 2.36
N ASN A 37 6.69 1.54 3.55
CA ASN A 37 6.31 0.78 4.74
C ASN A 37 4.77 0.66 4.78
N PRO A 38 4.19 -0.54 4.62
CA PRO A 38 2.73 -0.71 4.57
C PRO A 38 2.07 -0.35 5.90
N THR A 39 2.74 -0.61 7.01
CA THR A 39 2.28 -0.22 8.36
C THR A 39 2.21 1.30 8.47
N ALA A 40 3.16 2.01 7.86
CA ALA A 40 3.19 3.46 7.88
C ALA A 40 2.11 4.09 6.97
N ALA A 41 1.74 3.42 5.87
CA ALA A 41 0.58 3.83 5.04
C ALA A 41 -0.74 3.67 5.82
N LEU A 42 -0.92 2.51 6.47
CA LEU A 42 -2.09 2.20 7.30
C LEU A 42 -2.26 3.19 8.45
N LEU A 43 -1.19 3.44 9.22
CA LEU A 43 -1.24 4.37 10.36
C LEU A 43 -1.57 5.79 9.91
N ARG A 44 -1.17 6.22 8.72
CA ARG A 44 -1.52 7.55 8.19
C ARG A 44 -2.98 7.62 7.77
N SER A 45 -3.49 6.60 7.05
CA SER A 45 -4.93 6.49 6.74
C SER A 45 -5.78 6.45 8.01
N ALA A 46 -5.29 5.89 9.11
CA ALA A 46 -5.99 5.90 10.40
C ALA A 46 -6.06 7.29 11.05
N VAL A 47 -5.13 8.20 10.72
CA VAL A 47 -5.06 9.54 11.33
C VAL A 47 -5.87 10.55 10.52
N LEU A 48 -5.76 10.55 9.19
CA LEU A 48 -6.59 11.37 8.32
C LEU A 48 -7.17 10.55 7.16
N PRO A 49 -8.47 10.74 6.87
CA PRO A 49 -9.11 10.26 5.64
C PRO A 49 -8.26 10.50 4.39
N GLY A 50 -8.10 9.47 3.56
CA GLY A 50 -7.32 9.51 2.33
C GLY A 50 -5.80 9.66 2.46
N TRP A 51 -5.20 9.82 3.65
CA TRP A 51 -3.75 10.12 3.77
C TRP A 51 -2.85 8.99 3.27
N GLY A 52 -3.16 7.71 3.53
CA GLY A 52 -2.33 6.61 3.05
C GLY A 52 -2.21 6.57 1.52
N GLN A 53 -3.22 7.05 0.80
CA GLN A 53 -3.21 7.14 -0.67
C GLN A 53 -2.23 8.21 -1.17
N PHE A 54 -2.15 9.35 -0.49
CA PHE A 54 -1.13 10.37 -0.79
C PHE A 54 0.29 9.87 -0.48
N TYR A 55 0.46 9.07 0.59
CA TYR A 55 1.74 8.41 0.87
C TYR A 55 2.10 7.39 -0.22
N ASN A 56 1.10 6.76 -0.82
CA ASN A 56 1.27 5.84 -1.94
C ASN A 56 1.41 6.53 -3.31
N GLU A 57 1.60 7.86 -3.37
CA GLU A 57 1.67 8.63 -4.64
C GLU A 57 0.46 8.41 -5.56
N GLU A 58 -0.70 8.11 -4.99
CA GLU A 58 -1.97 7.98 -5.71
C GLU A 58 -2.92 9.12 -5.33
N PRO A 59 -2.60 10.38 -5.70
CA PRO A 59 -3.32 11.56 -5.23
C PRO A 59 -4.78 11.61 -5.70
N VAL A 60 -5.08 11.01 -6.87
CA VAL A 60 -6.46 10.94 -7.38
C VAL A 60 -7.30 10.02 -6.51
N LYS A 61 -6.77 8.83 -6.15
CA LYS A 61 -7.46 7.94 -5.20
C LYS A 61 -7.61 8.61 -3.84
N GLY A 62 -6.57 9.28 -3.35
CA GLY A 62 -6.62 10.03 -2.10
C GLY A 62 -7.68 11.13 -2.07
N LEU A 63 -7.83 11.87 -3.17
CA LEU A 63 -8.87 12.90 -3.29
C LEU A 63 -10.28 12.29 -3.34
N VAL A 64 -10.47 11.21 -4.09
CA VAL A 64 -11.77 10.54 -4.22
C VAL A 64 -12.18 9.89 -2.90
N LEU A 65 -11.32 9.04 -2.33
CA LEU A 65 -11.60 8.33 -1.07
C LEU A 65 -11.71 9.31 0.09
N GLY A 66 -10.77 10.25 0.22
CA GLY A 66 -10.82 11.28 1.26
C GLY A 66 -12.06 12.17 1.11
N GLY A 67 -12.48 12.49 -0.11
CA GLY A 67 -13.71 13.25 -0.37
C GLY A 67 -14.97 12.49 0.07
N VAL A 68 -15.05 11.19 -0.24
CA VAL A 68 -16.16 10.33 0.21
C VAL A 68 -16.18 10.21 1.73
N GLU A 69 -15.03 9.92 2.35
CA GLU A 69 -14.90 9.78 3.80
C GLU A 69 -15.27 11.08 4.53
N LEU A 70 -14.80 12.24 4.06
CA LEU A 70 -15.18 13.55 4.62
C LEU A 70 -16.66 13.87 4.40
N GLY A 71 -17.23 13.51 3.25
CA GLY A 71 -18.66 13.69 2.98
C GLY A 71 -19.52 12.86 3.93
N LEU A 72 -19.17 11.59 4.13
CA LEU A 72 -19.85 10.71 5.09
C LEU A 72 -19.73 11.22 6.52
N LEU A 73 -18.54 11.69 6.91
CA LEU A 73 -18.33 12.31 8.23
C LEU A 73 -19.21 13.55 8.41
N ALA A 74 -19.33 14.40 7.39
CA ALA A 74 -20.17 15.59 7.45
C ALA A 74 -21.66 15.23 7.62
N LEU A 75 -22.15 14.24 6.86
CA LEU A 75 -23.52 13.72 7.00
C LEU A 75 -23.76 13.13 8.39
N LEU A 76 -22.78 12.38 8.93
CA LEU A 76 -22.86 11.81 10.27
C LEU A 76 -22.96 12.89 11.35
N VAL A 77 -22.19 13.99 11.21
CA VAL A 77 -22.25 15.12 12.14
C VAL A 77 -23.61 15.81 12.06
N GLU A 78 -24.13 16.04 10.86
CA GLU A 78 -25.46 16.62 10.66
C GLU A 78 -26.55 15.76 11.32
N GLU A 79 -26.53 14.46 11.06
CA GLU A 79 -27.51 13.52 11.60
C GLU A 79 -27.38 13.38 13.12
N HIS A 80 -26.17 13.46 13.66
CA HIS A 80 -25.94 13.49 15.10
C HIS A 80 -26.64 14.69 15.75
N ILE A 81 -26.47 15.88 15.18
CA ILE A 81 -27.13 17.09 15.69
C ILE A 81 -28.65 16.99 15.53
N ALA A 82 -29.15 16.47 14.39
CA ALA A 82 -30.58 16.25 14.17
C ALA A 82 -31.19 15.27 15.19
N THR A 83 -30.47 14.20 15.51
CA THR A 83 -30.89 13.22 16.54
C THR A 83 -31.01 13.86 17.91
N GLU A 84 -30.04 14.70 18.33
CA GLU A 84 -30.11 15.36 19.64
C GLU A 84 -31.25 16.39 19.69
N ARG A 85 -31.49 17.14 18.61
CA ARG A 85 -32.66 18.04 18.55
C ARG A 85 -33.99 17.29 18.67
N ALA A 86 -34.14 16.21 17.90
CA ALA A 86 -35.35 15.39 17.96
C ALA A 86 -35.56 14.74 19.33
N ARG A 87 -34.47 14.40 20.02
CA ARG A 87 -34.49 13.89 21.40
C ARG A 87 -35.00 14.94 22.38
N ASP A 88 -34.51 16.17 22.27
CA ASP A 88 -34.91 17.28 23.13
C ASP A 88 -36.39 17.64 22.92
N ASP A 89 -36.83 17.71 21.66
CA ASP A 89 -38.23 17.97 21.31
C ASP A 89 -39.17 16.91 21.92
N PHE A 90 -38.83 15.62 21.78
CA PHE A 90 -39.59 14.52 22.39
C PHE A 90 -39.62 14.61 23.93
N ALA A 91 -38.50 14.99 24.55
CA ALA A 91 -38.41 15.13 26.00
C ALA A 91 -39.28 16.30 26.53
N GLU A 92 -39.50 17.33 25.73
CA GLU A 92 -40.36 18.47 26.08
C GLU A 92 -41.84 18.19 25.81
N SER A 93 -42.17 17.62 24.64
CA SER A 93 -43.57 17.45 24.20
C SER A 93 -44.22 16.18 24.75
N GLY A 94 -43.48 15.08 24.83
CA GLY A 94 -44.03 13.73 25.03
C GLY A 94 -44.95 13.24 23.90
N ASP A 95 -44.93 13.89 22.74
CA ASP A 95 -45.78 13.55 21.59
C ASP A 95 -45.21 12.29 20.88
N PRO A 96 -46.04 11.27 20.62
CA PRO A 96 -45.64 10.12 19.80
C PRO A 96 -45.03 10.49 18.44
N ALA A 97 -45.44 11.58 17.81
CA ALA A 97 -44.88 12.04 16.54
C ALA A 97 -43.41 12.50 16.68
N ASP A 98 -43.04 13.10 17.82
CA ASP A 98 -41.66 13.47 18.11
C ASP A 98 -40.81 12.25 18.50
N GLU A 99 -41.42 11.25 19.14
CA GLU A 99 -40.79 9.95 19.41
C GLU A 99 -40.37 9.26 18.10
N ASP A 100 -41.30 9.15 17.15
CA ASP A 100 -41.04 8.56 15.83
C ASP A 100 -39.91 9.31 15.09
N ARG A 101 -39.90 10.65 15.15
CA ARG A 101 -38.83 11.46 14.56
C ARG A 101 -37.48 11.17 15.22
N TYR A 102 -37.43 11.10 16.54
CA TYR A 102 -36.21 10.77 17.29
C TYR A 102 -35.68 9.37 16.92
N LEU A 103 -36.56 8.37 16.88
CA LEU A 103 -36.18 6.99 16.54
C LEU A 103 -35.61 6.90 15.12
N SER A 104 -36.24 7.58 14.14
CA SER A 104 -35.76 7.61 12.77
C SER A 104 -34.36 8.24 12.64
N HIS A 105 -34.13 9.41 13.27
CA HIS A 105 -32.79 10.03 13.25
C HIS A 105 -31.73 9.16 13.94
N ARG A 106 -32.11 8.49 15.03
CA ARG A 106 -31.22 7.57 15.74
C ARG A 106 -30.81 6.39 14.87
N GLU A 107 -31.74 5.83 14.08
CA GLU A 107 -31.45 4.76 13.12
C GLU A 107 -30.54 5.24 11.99
N ASN A 108 -30.88 6.35 11.34
CA ASN A 108 -30.04 6.95 10.29
C ASN A 108 -28.61 7.24 10.78
N ARG A 109 -28.47 7.74 12.02
CA ARG A 109 -27.16 8.00 12.62
C ARG A 109 -26.36 6.71 12.80
N LEU A 110 -27.00 5.61 13.22
CA LEU A 110 -26.33 4.32 13.34
C LEU A 110 -25.89 3.79 11.98
N ASP A 111 -26.73 3.94 10.95
CA ASP A 111 -26.38 3.57 9.58
C ASP A 111 -25.21 4.39 9.05
N LEU A 112 -25.18 5.70 9.31
CA LEU A 112 -24.06 6.57 8.95
C LEU A 112 -22.78 6.22 9.71
N ILE A 113 -22.85 5.85 10.99
CA ILE A 113 -21.68 5.36 11.75
C ILE A 113 -21.10 4.12 11.07
N TRP A 114 -21.95 3.13 10.75
CA TRP A 114 -21.51 1.91 10.08
C TRP A 114 -20.92 2.19 8.70
N LEU A 115 -21.60 2.99 7.89
CA LEU A 115 -21.16 3.34 6.54
C LEU A 115 -19.84 4.12 6.56
N THR A 116 -19.72 5.12 7.43
CA THR A 116 -18.49 5.92 7.58
C THR A 116 -17.33 5.04 8.05
N SER A 117 -17.57 4.16 9.03
CA SER A 117 -16.55 3.24 9.53
C SER A 117 -16.11 2.25 8.46
N ALA A 118 -17.04 1.69 7.69
CA ALA A 118 -16.75 0.77 6.60
C ALA A 118 -15.94 1.45 5.48
N ALA A 119 -16.31 2.67 5.09
CA ALA A 119 -15.58 3.46 4.09
C ALA A 119 -14.14 3.74 4.54
N TRP A 120 -13.96 4.15 5.80
CA TRP A 120 -12.64 4.40 6.37
C TRP A 120 -11.78 3.14 6.40
N LEU A 121 -12.32 2.02 6.90
CA LEU A 121 -11.60 0.75 6.93
C LEU A 121 -11.24 0.24 5.53
N TYR A 122 -12.13 0.47 4.55
CA TYR A 122 -11.85 0.16 3.15
C TYR A 122 -10.67 0.97 2.62
N GLY A 123 -10.66 2.30 2.79
CA GLY A 123 -9.55 3.16 2.35
C GLY A 123 -8.22 2.83 3.03
N MET A 124 -8.27 2.42 4.30
CA MET A 124 -7.12 1.91 5.05
C MET A 124 -6.57 0.59 4.47
N LEU A 125 -7.45 -0.37 4.17
CA LEU A 125 -7.08 -1.66 3.62
C LEU A 125 -6.50 -1.52 2.20
N ASP A 126 -7.14 -0.71 1.36
CA ASP A 126 -6.67 -0.42 -0.01
C ASP A 126 -5.26 0.17 0.02
N ALA A 127 -5.02 1.21 0.83
CA ALA A 127 -3.69 1.80 0.98
C ALA A 127 -2.64 0.81 1.53
N TYR A 128 -3.03 -0.09 2.44
CA TYR A 128 -2.14 -1.11 2.98
C TYR A 128 -1.75 -2.13 1.90
N VAL A 129 -2.72 -2.62 1.11
CA VAL A 129 -2.48 -3.55 0.00
C VAL A 129 -1.60 -2.90 -1.06
N ASP A 130 -1.90 -1.67 -1.47
CA ASP A 130 -1.11 -0.94 -2.47
C ASP A 130 0.34 -0.72 -2.01
N ALA A 131 0.54 -0.37 -0.74
CA ALA A 131 1.88 -0.23 -0.17
C ALA A 131 2.63 -1.57 -0.12
N HIS A 132 1.94 -2.69 0.13
CA HIS A 132 2.55 -4.02 0.17
C HIS A 132 2.93 -4.52 -1.22
N LEU A 133 2.11 -4.22 -2.25
CA LEU A 133 2.35 -4.62 -3.63
C LEU A 133 3.41 -3.78 -4.35
N PHE A 134 3.66 -2.55 -3.88
CA PHE A 134 4.63 -1.64 -4.49
C PHE A 134 6.04 -2.25 -4.65
N GLY A 135 6.50 -3.03 -3.66
CA GLY A 135 7.81 -3.70 -3.71
C GLY A 135 7.90 -4.77 -4.81
N PHE A 136 6.83 -5.56 -5.00
CA PHE A 136 6.79 -6.63 -6.01
C PHE A 136 6.75 -6.08 -7.44
N VAL A 137 5.99 -5.02 -7.69
CA VAL A 137 5.92 -4.38 -9.02
C VAL A 137 7.30 -3.83 -9.40
N GLN A 138 7.96 -3.15 -8.47
CA GLN A 138 9.26 -2.53 -8.72
C GLN A 138 10.37 -3.57 -8.97
N GLU A 139 10.35 -4.69 -8.24
CA GLU A 139 11.26 -5.82 -8.47
C GLU A 139 11.02 -6.47 -9.85
N ASN A 140 9.75 -6.69 -10.22
CA ASN A 140 9.40 -7.33 -11.48
C ASN A 140 9.74 -6.44 -12.70
N GLU A 141 9.50 -5.12 -12.63
CA GLU A 141 9.91 -4.17 -13.67
C GLU A 141 11.44 -4.11 -13.84
N ARG A 142 12.19 -4.19 -12.74
CA ARG A 142 13.66 -4.22 -12.78
C ARG A 142 14.14 -5.52 -13.42
N PHE A 143 13.57 -6.65 -13.01
CA PHE A 143 13.85 -7.94 -13.61
C PHE A 143 13.61 -7.88 -15.13
N GLU A 144 12.42 -7.44 -15.58
CA GLU A 144 12.08 -7.31 -17.01
C GLU A 144 13.06 -6.43 -17.82
N LYS A 145 13.56 -5.34 -17.23
CA LYS A 145 14.62 -4.50 -17.82
C LYS A 145 15.95 -5.25 -17.92
N ASP A 146 16.33 -6.00 -16.89
CA ASP A 146 17.61 -6.73 -16.83
C ASP A 146 17.65 -7.95 -17.77
N ILE A 147 16.53 -8.65 -17.97
CA ILE A 147 16.40 -9.74 -18.97
C ILE A 147 16.16 -9.25 -20.41
N GLY A 148 16.07 -7.93 -20.64
CA GLY A 148 15.98 -7.33 -21.98
C GLY A 148 14.69 -7.63 -22.76
N ILE A 149 13.67 -8.21 -22.11
CA ILE A 149 12.41 -8.58 -22.77
C ILE A 149 11.62 -7.34 -23.18
N GLY A 150 11.68 -6.26 -22.39
CA GLY A 150 11.02 -4.99 -22.72
C GLY A 150 11.54 -4.34 -24.02
N ALA A 151 12.83 -4.51 -24.34
CA ALA A 151 13.40 -4.05 -25.61
C ALA A 151 13.08 -4.99 -26.78
N ALA A 152 12.92 -6.29 -26.51
CA ALA A 152 12.61 -7.30 -27.52
C ALA A 152 11.15 -7.31 -27.97
N LEU A 153 10.20 -6.90 -27.11
CA LEU A 153 8.77 -6.90 -27.42
C LEU A 153 8.25 -5.61 -28.09
N GLY A 154 9.06 -4.55 -28.20
CA GLY A 154 8.75 -3.38 -29.02
C GLY A 154 7.41 -2.68 -28.68
N LEU A 155 6.89 -2.84 -27.47
CA LEU A 155 5.67 -2.16 -27.04
C LEU A 155 6.04 -0.77 -26.53
N ARG A 156 6.00 0.17 -27.47
CA ARG A 156 6.00 1.61 -27.22
C ARG A 156 4.63 2.01 -26.67
N PHE A 157 4.58 2.47 -25.44
CA PHE A 157 3.56 3.40 -24.96
C PHE A 157 4.28 4.64 -24.45
#